data_AF-A0A841H2V6-F1
#
_entry.id   AF-A0A841H2V6-F1
#
_cell.length_a   1.000
_cell.length_b   1.000
_cell.length_c   1.000
_cell.angle_alpha   90.00
_cell.angle_beta   90.00
_cell.angle_gamma   90.00
#
_symmetry.space_group_name_H-M   'P 1'
#
loop_
_entity.id
_entity.type
_entity.pdbx_description
1 polymer ?
#
loop_
_entity_poly.entity_id
_entity_poly.type
_entity_poly.pdbx_seq_one_letter_code
_entity_poly.pdbx_strand_id
1 'polypeptide(L)'
;MFRRGARRDADQAAAGSDPRDRWPDRGSSSAGSAPDSRSPSASPPGKDDPMSSAADAQGLLERLASTKPNNTQIRAIAKEHGKNAEVAAHLWNSGGFSARMLSYLMLELKAVDAPYIGRLLSDIEAVADAREQSQLLDWLIANVIMKKAALKAETAEWISGPSAVRQRVYWSVQARSIQAENHDHNERLLQHIERELPSAGPLQWNMNWCAAQIGIADERLRARCIALGERLGLYRDYPVSKGCTSPFLPIWIGAVVGKQARAE
;
A
#
# COMPACT_ATOMS: atom_id res chain seq x y z
N MET A 1 31.97 24.77 -21.22
CA MET A 1 33.42 24.52 -21.17
C MET A 1 33.68 23.78 -19.85
N PHE A 2 34.17 22.56 -19.71
CA PHE A 2 35.00 21.61 -20.49
C PHE A 2 34.39 20.20 -20.29
N ARG A 3 34.05 19.44 -21.35
CA ARG A 3 34.83 18.35 -22.03
C ARG A 3 35.26 17.19 -21.11
N ARG A 4 34.64 16.00 -21.23
CA ARG A 4 34.96 14.83 -22.12
C ARG A 4 36.21 14.08 -21.63
N GLY A 5 36.13 12.82 -21.22
CA GLY A 5 36.05 11.60 -22.06
C GLY A 5 37.06 10.57 -21.47
N ALA A 6 37.09 9.26 -21.73
CA ALA A 6 36.45 8.35 -22.66
C ALA A 6 36.73 6.90 -22.13
N ARG A 7 35.82 5.92 -22.35
CA ARG A 7 35.97 4.72 -23.25
C ARG A 7 37.13 3.76 -22.89
N ARG A 8 37.01 2.43 -22.88
CA ARG A 8 36.51 1.45 -23.91
C ARG A 8 36.54 0.04 -23.24
N ASP A 9 35.51 -0.79 -23.32
CA ASP A 9 35.24 -1.90 -24.29
C ASP A 9 36.23 -3.09 -24.30
N ALA A 10 35.67 -4.30 -24.06
CA ALA A 10 35.93 -5.60 -24.72
C ALA A 10 34.95 -6.63 -24.09
N ASP A 11 33.89 -7.17 -24.73
CA ASP A 11 33.81 -8.20 -25.80
C ASP A 11 34.65 -9.47 -25.49
N GLN A 12 34.23 -10.74 -25.65
CA GLN A 12 33.05 -11.39 -26.25
C GLN A 12 33.15 -12.93 -26.03
N ALA A 13 32.04 -13.65 -26.29
CA ALA A 13 31.92 -15.07 -26.74
C ALA A 13 32.22 -16.22 -25.72
N ALA A 14 31.60 -17.41 -25.75
CA ALA A 14 30.47 -18.02 -26.46
C ALA A 14 30.24 -19.45 -25.87
N ALA A 15 29.11 -20.07 -26.25
CA ALA A 15 28.92 -21.50 -26.54
C ALA A 15 28.14 -22.42 -25.55
N GLY A 16 27.05 -22.97 -26.10
CA GLY A 16 26.57 -24.36 -25.97
C GLY A 16 25.81 -24.71 -24.68
N SER A 17 24.82 -25.59 -24.64
CA SER A 17 24.10 -26.42 -25.62
C SER A 17 22.86 -26.95 -24.89
N ASP A 18 21.74 -27.08 -25.59
CA ASP A 18 20.54 -27.83 -25.18
C ASP A 18 20.88 -29.34 -25.07
N PRO A 19 20.40 -30.02 -24.03
CA PRO A 19 19.92 -31.38 -24.25
C PRO A 19 18.54 -31.61 -23.62
N ARG A 20 17.59 -31.86 -24.52
CA ARG A 20 16.40 -32.67 -24.31
C ARG A 20 16.74 -34.05 -23.71
N ASP A 21 15.67 -34.65 -23.18
CA ASP A 21 15.45 -36.08 -22.94
C ASP A 21 15.73 -36.64 -21.54
N ARG A 22 14.64 -36.92 -20.81
CA ARG A 22 14.48 -38.08 -19.92
C ARG A 22 12.99 -38.39 -19.66
N TRP A 23 12.38 -39.15 -20.60
CA TRP A 23 11.62 -40.45 -20.46
C TRP A 23 10.54 -40.65 -19.35
N PRO A 24 9.55 -41.62 -19.42
CA PRO A 24 8.86 -42.34 -20.51
C PRO A 24 7.38 -41.99 -20.73
N ASP A 25 6.95 -42.36 -21.93
CA ASP A 25 5.60 -42.75 -22.32
C ASP A 25 5.26 -44.21 -21.89
N ARG A 26 4.01 -44.49 -21.53
CA ARG A 26 3.45 -45.86 -21.50
C ARG A 26 1.92 -45.85 -21.57
N GLY A 27 1.39 -46.29 -22.71
CA GLY A 27 0.35 -47.33 -22.73
C GLY A 27 -1.08 -46.89 -23.05
N SER A 28 -1.36 -46.77 -24.34
CA SER A 28 -2.55 -47.19 -25.08
C SER A 28 -3.64 -48.01 -24.35
N SER A 29 -4.92 -47.65 -24.57
CA SER A 29 -5.94 -48.59 -25.07
C SER A 29 -7.19 -47.90 -25.63
N SER A 30 -7.76 -48.57 -26.61
CA SER A 30 -8.71 -48.16 -27.65
C SER A 30 -10.20 -48.25 -27.27
N ALA A 31 -11.01 -47.59 -28.11
CA ALA A 31 -12.26 -48.06 -28.75
C ALA A 31 -13.58 -47.40 -28.30
N GLY A 32 -14.39 -47.01 -29.29
CA GLY A 32 -15.85 -46.86 -29.15
C GLY A 32 -16.46 -45.67 -29.88
N SER A 33 -17.14 -45.95 -31.01
CA SER A 33 -17.85 -45.02 -31.89
C SER A 33 -19.17 -44.46 -31.34
N ALA A 34 -19.52 -43.21 -31.67
CA ALA A 34 -20.81 -42.74 -32.24
C ALA A 34 -20.87 -41.19 -32.29
N PRO A 35 -21.48 -40.56 -33.31
CA PRO A 35 -21.60 -39.11 -33.38
C PRO A 35 -22.92 -38.66 -32.75
N ASP A 36 -22.86 -37.90 -31.66
CA ASP A 36 -24.05 -37.24 -31.10
C ASP A 36 -23.99 -35.75 -31.42
N SER A 37 -24.88 -35.33 -32.31
CA SER A 37 -25.10 -33.94 -32.69
C SER A 37 -25.69 -33.17 -31.51
N ARG A 38 -24.85 -32.41 -30.81
CA ARG A 38 -25.30 -31.31 -29.94
C ARG A 38 -24.55 -30.05 -30.32
N SER A 39 -25.30 -29.10 -30.87
CA SER A 39 -24.89 -27.70 -30.95
C SER A 39 -24.36 -27.23 -29.59
N PRO A 40 -23.26 -26.46 -29.53
CA PRO A 40 -22.84 -25.86 -28.28
C PRO A 40 -23.89 -24.83 -27.90
N SER A 41 -24.66 -25.15 -26.85
CA SER A 41 -25.41 -24.17 -26.06
C SER A 41 -24.40 -23.14 -25.59
N ALA A 42 -24.38 -21.96 -26.23
CA ALA A 42 -23.65 -20.82 -25.74
C ALA A 42 -24.20 -20.47 -24.36
N SER A 43 -23.44 -20.82 -23.32
CA SER A 43 -23.59 -20.20 -22.01
C SER A 43 -23.53 -18.67 -22.21
N PRO A 44 -24.37 -17.89 -21.53
CA PRO A 44 -24.27 -16.44 -21.62
C PRO A 44 -22.86 -16.03 -21.15
N PRO A 45 -22.22 -15.02 -21.76
CA PRO A 45 -20.89 -14.58 -21.35
C PRO A 45 -20.96 -14.26 -19.86
N GLY A 46 -20.21 -15.03 -19.09
CA GLY A 46 -20.11 -14.83 -17.65
C GLY A 46 -19.48 -13.47 -17.42
N LYS A 47 -19.79 -12.83 -16.28
CA LYS A 47 -19.14 -11.60 -15.82
C LYS A 47 -17.62 -11.75 -15.56
N ASP A 48 -17.03 -12.87 -15.96
CA ASP A 48 -15.68 -13.35 -15.69
C ASP A 48 -14.92 -13.71 -16.99
N ASP A 49 -15.34 -13.19 -18.16
CA ASP A 49 -14.58 -13.34 -19.40
C ASP A 49 -13.35 -12.40 -19.41
N PRO A 50 -12.10 -12.91 -19.52
CA PRO A 50 -10.88 -12.09 -19.45
C PRO A 50 -10.77 -11.00 -20.52
N MET A 51 -11.39 -11.22 -21.68
CA MET A 51 -11.47 -10.20 -22.73
C MET A 51 -12.43 -9.06 -22.37
N SER A 52 -13.50 -9.37 -21.61
CA SER A 52 -14.45 -8.36 -21.13
C SER A 52 -13.82 -7.52 -20.02
N SER A 53 -13.08 -8.14 -19.09
CA SER A 53 -12.42 -7.42 -18.00
C SER A 53 -11.31 -6.48 -18.49
N ALA A 54 -10.58 -6.86 -19.54
CA ALA A 54 -9.62 -5.97 -20.19
C ALA A 54 -10.31 -4.77 -20.87
N ALA A 55 -11.44 -4.97 -21.56
CA ALA A 55 -12.20 -3.89 -22.18
C ALA A 55 -12.81 -2.93 -21.14
N ASP A 56 -13.35 -3.46 -20.05
CA ASP A 56 -13.88 -2.67 -18.93
C ASP A 56 -12.77 -1.83 -18.27
N ALA A 57 -11.59 -2.44 -18.05
CA ALA A 57 -10.44 -1.72 -17.51
C ALA A 57 -9.98 -0.61 -18.45
N GLN A 58 -9.97 -0.85 -19.76
CA GLN A 58 -9.61 0.17 -20.75
C GLN A 58 -10.59 1.36 -20.73
N GLY A 59 -11.89 1.10 -20.67
CA GLY A 59 -12.90 2.16 -20.55
C GLY A 59 -12.74 2.99 -19.27
N LEU A 60 -12.38 2.35 -18.15
CA LEU A 60 -12.06 3.03 -16.91
C LEU A 60 -10.80 3.89 -17.03
N LEU A 61 -9.73 3.39 -17.68
CA LEU A 61 -8.49 4.15 -17.88
C LEU A 61 -8.74 5.41 -18.71
N GLU A 62 -9.53 5.32 -19.78
CA GLU A 62 -9.92 6.47 -20.61
C GLU A 62 -10.73 7.50 -19.82
N ARG A 63 -11.67 7.04 -18.98
CA ARG A 63 -12.43 7.90 -18.08
C ARG A 63 -11.52 8.61 -17.07
N LEU A 64 -10.57 7.89 -16.47
CA LEU A 64 -9.62 8.47 -15.51
C LEU A 64 -8.71 9.52 -16.17
N ALA A 65 -8.22 9.25 -17.38
CA ALA A 65 -7.35 10.14 -18.13
C ALA A 65 -8.07 11.44 -18.55
N SER A 66 -9.33 11.32 -18.99
CA SER A 66 -10.15 12.46 -19.43
C SER A 66 -10.65 13.34 -18.27
N THR A 67 -11.05 12.73 -17.15
CA THR A 67 -11.69 13.46 -16.04
C THR A 67 -10.74 13.93 -14.94
N LYS A 68 -9.56 13.30 -14.80
CA LYS A 68 -8.58 13.57 -13.72
C LYS A 68 -9.25 13.68 -12.33
N PRO A 69 -9.95 12.62 -11.89
CA PRO A 69 -10.84 12.71 -10.74
C PRO A 69 -10.08 12.89 -9.43
N ASN A 70 -10.70 13.59 -8.49
CA ASN A 70 -10.24 13.64 -7.10
C ASN A 70 -10.62 12.36 -6.34
N ASN A 71 -10.13 12.23 -5.10
CA ASN A 71 -10.38 11.06 -4.25
C ASN A 71 -11.87 10.73 -4.02
N THR A 72 -12.75 11.73 -3.96
CA THR A 72 -14.19 11.52 -3.78
C THR A 72 -14.80 10.93 -5.05
N GLN A 73 -14.40 11.44 -6.21
CA GLN A 73 -14.83 10.94 -7.51
C GLN A 73 -14.31 9.52 -7.77
N ILE A 74 -13.05 9.21 -7.42
CA ILE A 74 -12.50 7.84 -7.52
C ILE A 74 -13.35 6.85 -6.72
N ARG A 75 -13.79 7.22 -5.51
CA ARG A 75 -14.68 6.38 -4.70
C ARG A 75 -16.06 6.21 -5.33
N ALA A 76 -16.59 7.26 -5.96
CA ALA A 76 -17.86 7.18 -6.68
C ALA A 76 -17.77 6.21 -7.88
N ILE A 77 -16.67 6.27 -8.66
CA ILE A 77 -16.39 5.32 -9.75
C ILE A 77 -16.31 3.89 -9.20
N ALA A 78 -15.55 3.67 -8.12
CA ALA A 78 -15.47 2.33 -7.50
C ALA A 78 -16.84 1.78 -7.07
N LYS A 79 -17.72 2.66 -6.54
CA LYS A 79 -19.07 2.29 -6.13
C LYS A 79 -19.96 1.92 -7.33
N GLU A 80 -19.82 2.64 -8.43
CA GLU A 80 -20.55 2.41 -9.68
C GLU A 80 -20.20 1.05 -10.31
N HIS A 81 -18.91 0.73 -10.37
CA HIS A 81 -18.42 -0.49 -11.03
C HIS A 81 -18.40 -1.72 -10.14
N GLY A 82 -18.32 -1.54 -8.81
CA GLY A 82 -18.24 -2.64 -7.86
C GLY A 82 -16.86 -3.30 -7.83
N LYS A 83 -16.82 -4.49 -7.24
CA LYS A 83 -15.59 -5.27 -7.07
C LYS A 83 -15.35 -6.18 -8.27
N ASN A 84 -14.14 -6.17 -8.80
CA ASN A 84 -13.72 -7.05 -9.89
C ASN A 84 -12.19 -7.19 -9.83
N ALA A 85 -11.71 -8.41 -9.55
CA ALA A 85 -10.29 -8.68 -9.33
C ALA A 85 -9.44 -8.53 -10.60
N GLU A 86 -9.96 -8.94 -11.75
CA GLU A 86 -9.26 -8.84 -13.03
C GLU A 86 -9.13 -7.39 -13.48
N VAL A 87 -10.23 -6.63 -13.43
CA VAL A 87 -10.22 -5.18 -13.72
C VAL A 87 -9.27 -4.45 -12.76
N ALA A 88 -9.30 -4.77 -11.46
CA ALA A 88 -8.37 -4.18 -10.49
C ALA A 88 -6.90 -4.48 -10.84
N ALA A 89 -6.59 -5.68 -11.31
CA ALA A 89 -5.24 -6.03 -11.75
C ALA A 89 -4.81 -5.25 -13.00
N HIS A 90 -5.69 -5.15 -14.01
CA HIS A 90 -5.42 -4.33 -15.21
C HIS A 90 -5.19 -2.85 -14.86
N LEU A 91 -6.04 -2.28 -14.00
CA LEU A 91 -5.88 -0.90 -13.52
C LEU A 91 -4.55 -0.70 -12.78
N TRP A 92 -4.14 -1.63 -11.93
CA TRP A 92 -2.86 -1.56 -11.21
C TRP A 92 -1.66 -1.57 -12.16
N ASN A 93 -1.69 -2.51 -13.11
CA ASN A 93 -0.62 -2.75 -14.09
C ASN A 93 -0.49 -1.62 -15.12
N SER A 94 -1.51 -0.79 -15.31
CA SER A 94 -1.42 0.41 -16.15
C SER A 94 -0.40 1.44 -15.65
N GLY A 95 -0.01 1.37 -14.38
CA GLY A 95 0.98 2.27 -13.76
C GLY A 95 0.43 3.65 -13.39
N GLY A 96 -0.74 4.05 -13.90
CA GLY A 96 -1.33 5.36 -13.62
C GLY A 96 -1.75 5.52 -12.16
N PHE A 97 -1.41 6.65 -11.54
CA PHE A 97 -1.72 6.94 -10.13
C PHE A 97 -3.21 6.77 -9.79
N SER A 98 -4.11 7.45 -10.52
CA SER A 98 -5.56 7.33 -10.28
C SER A 98 -6.08 5.91 -10.52
N ALA A 99 -5.48 5.16 -11.45
CA ALA A 99 -5.86 3.79 -11.77
C ALA A 99 -5.46 2.83 -10.64
N ARG A 100 -4.24 2.97 -10.10
CA ARG A 100 -3.78 2.22 -8.93
C ARG A 100 -4.62 2.52 -7.68
N MET A 101 -5.04 3.78 -7.49
CA MET A 101 -5.94 4.17 -6.41
C MET A 101 -7.33 3.55 -6.55
N LEU A 102 -7.89 3.53 -7.76
CA LEU A 102 -9.15 2.85 -8.06
C LEU A 102 -9.04 1.33 -7.86
N SER A 103 -7.92 0.73 -8.28
CA SER A 103 -7.65 -0.70 -8.13
C SER A 103 -7.85 -1.17 -6.68
N TYR A 104 -7.28 -0.47 -5.69
CA TYR A 104 -7.49 -0.82 -4.27
C TYR A 104 -8.96 -0.88 -3.86
N LEU A 105 -9.79 0.01 -4.40
CA LEU A 105 -11.22 0.07 -4.09
C LEU A 105 -12.02 -1.02 -4.81
N MET A 106 -11.48 -1.63 -5.85
CA MET A 106 -12.11 -2.71 -6.61
C MET A 106 -11.65 -4.12 -6.18
N LEU A 107 -10.67 -4.23 -5.27
CA LEU A 107 -10.20 -5.50 -4.73
C LEU A 107 -11.26 -6.26 -3.92
N GLU A 108 -11.27 -7.57 -4.12
CA GLU A 108 -11.92 -8.57 -3.26
C GLU A 108 -11.01 -8.90 -2.07
N LEU A 109 -11.25 -8.28 -0.91
CA LEU A 109 -10.36 -8.40 0.27
C LEU A 109 -10.13 -9.85 0.72
N LYS A 110 -11.09 -10.75 0.50
CA LYS A 110 -10.94 -12.18 0.83
C LYS A 110 -9.78 -12.85 0.07
N ALA A 111 -9.51 -12.41 -1.15
CA ALA A 111 -8.46 -12.96 -2.03
C ALA A 111 -7.09 -12.30 -1.85
N VAL A 112 -7.00 -11.22 -1.06
CA VAL A 112 -5.74 -10.50 -0.81
C VAL A 112 -4.90 -11.21 0.26
N ASP A 113 -3.66 -11.56 -0.06
CA ASP A 113 -2.73 -12.24 0.83
C ASP A 113 -1.36 -11.52 0.94
N ALA A 114 -0.47 -12.03 1.80
CA ALA A 114 0.87 -11.46 2.01
C ALA A 114 1.70 -11.36 0.72
N PRO A 115 1.78 -12.42 -0.13
CA PRO A 115 2.48 -12.33 -1.40
C PRO A 115 1.94 -11.22 -2.31
N TYR A 116 0.61 -11.06 -2.39
CA TYR A 116 0.01 -9.99 -3.19
C TYR A 116 0.39 -8.61 -2.66
N ILE A 117 0.30 -8.37 -1.34
CA ILE A 117 0.74 -7.12 -0.72
C ILE A 117 2.23 -6.87 -0.98
N GLY A 118 3.05 -7.92 -0.92
CA GLY A 118 4.48 -7.83 -1.23
C GLY A 118 4.75 -7.31 -2.64
N ARG A 119 3.99 -7.77 -3.64
CA ARG A 119 4.08 -7.26 -5.02
C ARG A 119 3.68 -5.79 -5.12
N LEU A 120 2.53 -5.43 -4.53
CA LEU A 120 2.08 -4.03 -4.52
C LEU A 120 3.12 -3.10 -3.88
N LEU A 121 3.72 -3.50 -2.76
CA LEU A 121 4.74 -2.70 -2.08
C LEU A 121 6.00 -2.54 -2.93
N SER A 122 6.42 -3.59 -3.65
CA SER A 122 7.53 -3.52 -4.61
C SER A 122 7.25 -2.52 -5.73
N ASP A 123 6.04 -2.53 -6.29
CA ASP A 123 5.64 -1.59 -7.35
C ASP A 123 5.56 -0.14 -6.84
N ILE A 124 5.14 0.06 -5.59
CA ILE A 124 5.08 1.38 -4.94
C ILE A 124 6.49 1.90 -4.64
N GLU A 125 7.41 1.03 -4.23
CA GLU A 125 8.81 1.40 -3.98
C GLU A 125 9.50 1.94 -5.24
N ALA A 126 9.09 1.48 -6.42
CA ALA A 126 9.55 2.00 -7.71
C ALA A 126 8.90 3.35 -8.14
N VAL A 127 7.90 3.87 -7.41
CA VAL A 127 7.26 5.15 -7.74
C VAL A 127 8.20 6.31 -7.39
N ALA A 128 8.63 7.05 -8.41
CA ALA A 128 9.57 8.17 -8.26
C ALA A 128 8.96 9.41 -7.58
N ASP A 129 7.68 9.69 -7.80
CA ASP A 129 7.01 10.82 -7.17
C ASP A 129 6.69 10.49 -5.70
N ALA A 130 7.36 11.18 -4.78
CA ALA A 130 7.24 10.93 -3.35
C ALA A 130 5.82 11.20 -2.80
N ARG A 131 5.06 12.10 -3.43
CA ARG A 131 3.69 12.42 -3.01
C ARG A 131 2.72 11.32 -3.45
N GLU A 132 2.86 10.84 -4.69
CA GLU A 132 2.09 9.71 -5.19
C GLU A 132 2.40 8.44 -4.39
N GLN A 133 3.69 8.14 -4.17
CA GLN A 133 4.12 7.01 -3.35
C GLN A 133 3.50 7.09 -1.95
N SER A 134 3.57 8.27 -1.32
CA SER A 134 2.96 8.52 0.00
C SER A 134 1.47 8.21 0.02
N GLN A 135 0.73 8.72 -0.96
CA GLN A 135 -0.72 8.60 -1.02
C GLN A 135 -1.18 7.17 -1.35
N LEU A 136 -0.43 6.46 -2.21
CA LEU A 136 -0.66 5.04 -2.48
C LEU A 136 -0.52 4.21 -1.20
N LEU A 137 0.53 4.45 -0.40
CA LEU A 137 0.71 3.75 0.87
C LEU A 137 -0.42 4.04 1.85
N ASP A 138 -0.80 5.30 2.03
CA ASP A 138 -1.91 5.65 2.93
C ASP A 138 -3.22 4.97 2.52
N TRP A 139 -3.48 4.85 1.21
CA TRP A 139 -4.65 4.16 0.69
C TRP A 139 -4.57 2.64 0.82
N LEU A 140 -3.43 2.03 0.54
CA LEU A 140 -3.21 0.59 0.75
C LEU A 140 -3.45 0.24 2.22
N ILE A 141 -2.91 1.04 3.14
CA ILE A 141 -3.05 0.82 4.57
C ILE A 141 -4.52 0.92 4.98
N ALA A 142 -5.20 2.01 4.62
CA ALA A 142 -6.56 2.28 5.07
C ALA A 142 -7.62 1.34 4.47
N ASN A 143 -7.48 0.99 3.19
CA ASN A 143 -8.49 0.22 2.46
C ASN A 143 -8.23 -1.28 2.47
N VAL A 144 -6.99 -1.72 2.70
CA VAL A 144 -6.61 -3.13 2.58
C VAL A 144 -6.00 -3.67 3.88
N ILE A 145 -4.83 -3.17 4.29
CA ILE A 145 -4.08 -3.76 5.42
C ILE A 145 -4.86 -3.68 6.73
N MET A 146 -5.41 -2.50 7.05
CA MET A 146 -6.17 -2.31 8.28
C MET A 146 -7.47 -3.12 8.34
N LYS A 147 -7.91 -3.71 7.23
CA LYS A 147 -9.11 -4.54 7.14
C LYS A 147 -8.85 -6.03 7.43
N LYS A 148 -7.58 -6.46 7.53
CA LYS A 148 -7.25 -7.88 7.74
C LYS A 148 -6.25 -8.04 8.89
N ALA A 149 -6.62 -8.80 9.92
CA ALA A 149 -5.77 -9.05 11.09
C ALA A 149 -4.44 -9.73 10.70
N ALA A 150 -4.48 -10.72 9.81
CA ALA A 150 -3.29 -11.41 9.30
C ALA A 150 -2.28 -10.44 8.67
N LEU A 151 -2.73 -9.54 7.78
CA LEU A 151 -1.86 -8.56 7.14
C LEU A 151 -1.27 -7.56 8.15
N LYS A 152 -2.04 -7.13 9.16
CA LYS A 152 -1.51 -6.27 10.22
C LYS A 152 -0.40 -6.97 11.00
N ALA A 153 -0.59 -8.24 11.37
CA ALA A 153 0.39 -9.01 12.13
C ALA A 153 1.72 -9.14 11.37
N GLU A 154 1.67 -9.38 10.07
CA GLU A 154 2.87 -9.46 9.22
C GLU A 154 3.71 -8.19 9.20
N THR A 155 3.09 -7.02 9.41
CA THR A 155 3.85 -5.76 9.38
C THR A 155 4.85 -5.64 10.53
N ALA A 156 4.68 -6.40 11.62
CA ALA A 156 5.56 -6.34 12.80
C ALA A 156 7.03 -6.59 12.46
N GLU A 157 7.31 -7.49 11.51
CA GLU A 157 8.65 -7.85 11.06
C GLU A 157 9.30 -6.80 10.15
N TRP A 158 8.55 -5.79 9.70
CA TRP A 158 9.03 -4.87 8.66
C TRP A 158 9.88 -3.72 9.20
N ILE A 159 9.86 -3.46 10.50
CA ILE A 159 10.65 -2.39 11.12
C ILE A 159 12.17 -2.63 10.97
N SER A 160 12.60 -3.89 10.96
CA SER A 160 14.02 -4.29 10.88
C SER A 160 14.51 -4.51 9.44
N GLY A 161 13.63 -4.47 8.45
CA GLY A 161 13.96 -4.69 7.04
C GLY A 161 14.55 -3.46 6.35
N PRO A 162 15.17 -3.59 5.15
CA PRO A 162 15.82 -2.47 4.45
C PRO A 162 14.85 -1.54 3.70
N SER A 163 13.59 -1.93 3.51
CA SER A 163 12.63 -1.17 2.71
C SER A 163 11.97 -0.05 3.52
N ALA A 164 12.28 1.20 3.19
CA ALA A 164 11.67 2.38 3.80
C ALA A 164 10.15 2.42 3.60
N VAL A 165 9.65 1.90 2.47
CA VAL A 165 8.22 1.76 2.20
C VAL A 165 7.56 0.82 3.21
N ARG A 166 8.16 -0.35 3.47
CA ARG A 166 7.63 -1.30 4.45
C ARG A 166 7.70 -0.76 5.88
N GLN A 167 8.81 -0.12 6.25
CA GLN A 167 8.96 0.55 7.55
C GLN A 167 7.90 1.65 7.75
N ARG A 168 7.60 2.42 6.70
CA ARG A 168 6.52 3.42 6.73
C ARG A 168 5.15 2.78 6.96
N VAL A 169 4.87 1.65 6.32
CA VAL A 169 3.63 0.90 6.56
C VAL A 169 3.57 0.41 8.00
N TYR A 170 4.64 -0.17 8.53
CA TYR A 170 4.72 -0.58 9.93
C TYR A 170 4.33 0.57 10.88
N TRP A 171 5.00 1.72 10.80
CA TRP A 171 4.72 2.86 11.67
C TRP A 171 3.28 3.36 11.55
N SER A 172 2.75 3.31 10.33
CA SER A 172 1.39 3.73 10.04
C SER A 172 0.32 2.76 10.56
N VAL A 173 0.63 1.47 10.64
CA VAL A 173 -0.23 0.45 11.26
C VAL A 173 -0.17 0.57 12.77
N GLN A 174 1.02 0.78 13.35
CA GLN A 174 1.18 1.03 14.79
C GLN A 174 0.36 2.24 15.23
N ALA A 175 0.54 3.39 14.58
CA ALA A 175 -0.18 4.62 14.90
C ALA A 175 -1.71 4.47 14.83
N ARG A 176 -2.23 3.69 13.88
CA ARG A 176 -3.68 3.42 13.74
C ARG A 176 -4.22 2.37 14.72
N SER A 177 -3.34 1.66 15.41
CA SER A 177 -3.69 0.54 16.30
C SER A 177 -3.42 0.86 17.77
N ILE A 178 -3.00 2.08 18.10
CA ILE A 178 -2.82 2.52 19.48
C ILE A 178 -4.15 2.48 20.23
N GLN A 179 -4.12 1.90 21.43
CA GLN A 179 -5.25 1.87 22.37
C GLN A 179 -4.73 2.09 23.80
N ALA A 180 -5.53 2.73 24.65
CA ALA A 180 -5.12 3.16 26.00
C ALA A 180 -4.84 2.00 26.97
N GLU A 181 -5.50 0.87 26.73
CA GLU A 181 -5.38 -0.38 27.49
C GLU A 181 -4.08 -1.13 27.20
N ASN A 182 -3.45 -0.90 26.04
CA ASN A 182 -2.22 -1.58 25.62
C ASN A 182 -0.96 -0.83 26.11
N HIS A 183 -0.93 -0.45 27.39
CA HIS A 183 0.08 0.45 27.95
C HIS A 183 1.52 -0.01 27.71
N ASP A 184 1.85 -1.27 28.03
CA ASP A 184 3.21 -1.79 27.87
C ASP A 184 3.68 -1.76 26.41
N HIS A 185 2.76 -1.96 25.47
CA HIS A 185 3.05 -1.86 24.04
C HIS A 185 3.33 -0.41 23.64
N ASN A 186 2.46 0.52 24.07
CA ASN A 186 2.62 1.94 23.82
C ASN A 186 3.94 2.46 24.41
N GLU A 187 4.30 2.01 25.61
CA GLU A 187 5.55 2.37 26.26
C GLU A 187 6.76 1.89 25.47
N ARG A 188 6.79 0.61 25.04
CA ARG A 188 7.88 0.08 24.20
C ARG A 188 8.01 0.82 22.87
N LEU A 189 6.89 1.15 22.23
CA LEU A 189 6.89 1.95 21.01
C LEU A 189 7.44 3.35 21.26
N LEU A 190 7.00 4.03 22.32
CA LEU A 190 7.47 5.37 22.65
C LEU A 190 8.97 5.37 22.95
N GLN A 191 9.47 4.39 23.71
CA GLN A 191 10.92 4.23 23.95
C GLN A 191 11.70 4.06 22.64
N HIS A 192 11.17 3.30 21.68
CA HIS A 192 11.79 3.17 20.37
C HIS A 192 11.77 4.51 19.60
N ILE A 193 10.63 5.19 19.59
CA ILE A 193 10.48 6.49 18.92
C ILE A 193 11.45 7.52 19.50
N GLU A 194 11.60 7.60 20.82
CA GLU A 194 12.50 8.54 21.48
C GLU A 194 13.96 8.40 21.06
N ARG A 195 14.40 7.17 20.74
CA ARG A 195 15.76 6.88 20.26
C ARG A 195 15.94 7.20 18.79
N GLU A 196 15.00 6.75 17.95
CA GLU A 196 15.20 6.73 16.49
C GLU A 196 14.64 7.97 15.77
N LEU A 197 13.58 8.60 16.29
CA LEU A 197 12.91 9.73 15.63
C LEU A 197 13.84 10.90 15.24
N PRO A 198 14.83 11.30 16.06
CA PRO A 198 15.73 12.40 15.69
C PRO A 198 16.47 12.18 14.36
N SER A 199 16.78 10.93 14.02
CA SER A 199 17.55 10.53 12.84
C SER A 199 16.76 9.67 11.84
N ALA A 200 15.43 9.58 12.00
CA ALA A 200 14.59 8.66 11.23
C ALA A 200 14.39 9.03 9.73
N GLY A 201 14.98 10.14 9.26
CA GLY A 201 14.90 10.60 7.87
C GLY A 201 13.46 10.57 7.32
N PRO A 202 13.18 9.82 6.24
CA PRO A 202 11.84 9.79 5.63
C PRO A 202 10.73 9.22 6.54
N LEU A 203 11.08 8.53 7.64
CA LEU A 203 10.10 7.97 8.57
C LEU A 203 9.68 8.93 9.68
N GLN A 204 10.34 10.09 9.80
CA GLN A 204 10.08 11.05 10.88
C GLN A 204 8.60 11.41 11.00
N TRP A 205 7.92 11.60 9.87
CA TRP A 205 6.50 11.91 9.85
C TRP A 205 5.65 10.83 10.52
N ASN A 206 5.87 9.56 10.14
CA ASN A 206 5.08 8.43 10.64
C ASN A 206 5.38 8.12 12.11
N MET A 207 6.63 8.26 12.52
CA MET A 207 7.05 8.10 13.92
C MET A 207 6.50 9.23 14.80
N ASN A 208 6.55 10.48 14.35
CA ASN A 208 5.92 11.62 15.02
C ASN A 208 4.41 11.42 15.14
N TRP A 209 3.76 10.98 14.07
CA TRP A 209 2.34 10.68 14.12
C TRP A 209 2.02 9.55 15.12
N CYS A 210 2.83 8.49 15.17
CA CYS A 210 2.66 7.42 16.16
C CYS A 210 2.78 7.95 17.60
N ALA A 211 3.78 8.80 17.89
CA ALA A 211 3.91 9.45 19.19
C ALA A 211 2.71 10.35 19.53
N ALA A 212 2.14 11.07 18.55
CA ALA A 212 0.93 11.84 18.76
C ALA A 212 -0.24 10.94 19.17
N GLN A 213 -0.43 9.80 18.49
CA GLN A 213 -1.51 8.87 18.79
C GLN A 213 -1.35 8.23 20.18
N ILE A 214 -0.11 7.90 20.57
CA ILE A 214 0.20 7.44 21.94
C ILE A 214 -0.23 8.49 22.96
N GLY A 215 0.19 9.75 22.80
CA GLY A 215 -0.15 10.81 23.76
C GLY A 215 -1.64 11.19 23.78
N ILE A 216 -2.36 11.00 22.67
CA ILE A 216 -3.81 11.21 22.59
C ILE A 216 -4.56 10.10 23.34
N ALA A 217 -4.20 8.84 23.10
CA ALA A 217 -4.94 7.69 23.62
C ALA A 217 -4.53 7.31 25.05
N ASP A 218 -3.23 7.27 25.36
CA ASP A 218 -2.70 6.81 26.64
C ASP A 218 -2.29 8.00 27.52
N GLU A 219 -3.19 8.41 28.41
CA GLU A 219 -2.98 9.54 29.31
C GLU A 219 -1.71 9.42 30.16
N ARG A 220 -1.32 8.19 30.53
CA ARG A 220 -0.14 7.91 31.34
C ARG A 220 1.16 8.30 30.62
N LEU A 221 1.16 8.23 29.28
CA LEU A 221 2.31 8.54 28.43
C LEU A 221 2.22 9.94 27.81
N ARG A 222 1.09 10.64 27.94
CA ARG A 222 0.83 11.94 27.31
C ARG A 222 1.90 12.98 27.59
N ALA A 223 2.24 13.18 28.87
CA ALA A 223 3.25 14.17 29.28
C ALA A 223 4.62 13.88 28.65
N ARG A 224 4.98 12.59 28.51
CA ARG A 224 6.23 12.14 27.88
C ARG A 224 6.25 12.42 26.38
N CYS A 225 5.13 12.18 25.67
CA CYS A 225 4.99 12.54 24.26
C CYS A 225 5.08 14.06 24.01
N ILE A 226 4.48 14.87 24.89
CA ILE A 226 4.58 16.33 24.83
C ILE A 226 6.03 16.78 25.01
N ALA A 227 6.70 16.30 26.07
CA ALA A 227 8.09 16.62 26.36
C ALA A 227 9.04 16.19 25.22
N LEU A 228 8.79 15.04 24.58
CA LEU A 228 9.51 14.61 23.38
C LEU A 228 9.38 15.64 22.26
N GLY A 229 8.16 16.11 21.97
CA GLY A 229 7.92 17.13 20.96
C GLY A 229 8.61 18.45 21.26
N GLU A 230 8.52 18.94 22.49
CA GLU A 230 9.18 20.17 22.92
C GLU A 230 10.69 20.10 22.76
N ARG A 231 11.29 19.00 23.21
CA ARG A 231 12.73 18.74 23.13
C ARG A 231 13.24 18.66 21.69
N LEU A 232 12.50 17.99 20.80
CA LEU A 232 12.92 17.82 19.40
C LEU A 232 12.58 19.02 18.52
N GLY A 233 11.51 19.76 18.83
CA GLY A 233 11.06 20.89 18.02
C GLY A 233 10.56 20.52 16.62
N LEU A 234 10.40 19.22 16.31
CA LEU A 234 9.95 18.75 15.00
C LEU A 234 8.59 19.35 14.66
N TYR A 235 8.51 19.98 13.49
CA TYR A 235 7.28 20.59 12.96
C TYR A 235 6.71 21.75 13.77
N ARG A 236 7.48 22.37 14.67
CA ARG A 236 7.05 23.53 15.48
C ARG A 236 6.47 24.66 14.61
N ASP A 237 7.17 24.98 13.53
CA ASP A 237 6.81 26.07 12.61
C ASP A 237 6.13 25.55 11.32
N TYR A 238 5.59 24.33 11.36
CA TYR A 238 4.95 23.74 10.18
C TYR A 238 3.71 24.56 9.76
N PRO A 239 3.62 25.00 8.49
CA PRO A 239 2.53 25.84 8.05
C PRO A 239 1.20 25.07 8.09
N VAL A 240 0.21 25.61 8.79
CA VAL A 240 -1.14 25.06 8.85
C VAL A 240 -2.16 26.01 8.25
N SER A 241 -3.00 25.48 7.38
CA SER A 241 -4.18 26.21 6.90
C SER A 241 -5.22 26.37 8.01
N LYS A 242 -6.07 27.40 7.88
CA LYS A 242 -7.15 27.65 8.83
C LYS A 242 -8.02 26.41 9.03
N GLY A 243 -8.18 25.98 10.27
CA GLY A 243 -8.98 24.80 10.65
C GLY A 243 -8.21 23.47 10.73
N CYS A 244 -6.95 23.43 10.28
CA CYS A 244 -6.07 22.26 10.46
C CYS A 244 -5.32 22.32 11.79
N THR A 245 -5.01 21.16 12.37
CA THR A 245 -4.17 21.04 13.57
C THR A 245 -2.70 20.94 13.17
N SER A 246 -1.80 21.64 13.89
CA SER A 246 -0.35 21.51 13.70
C SER A 246 0.14 20.09 14.01
N PRO A 247 1.07 19.53 13.22
CA PRO A 247 1.70 18.24 13.52
C PRO A 247 2.76 18.31 14.62
N PHE A 248 3.03 19.49 15.20
CA PHE A 248 3.85 19.65 16.39
C PHE A 248 3.19 18.94 17.59
N LEU A 249 3.86 17.95 18.18
CA LEU A 249 3.25 17.04 19.18
C LEU A 249 2.48 17.76 20.30
N PRO A 250 3.03 18.80 20.98
CA PRO A 250 2.30 19.48 22.05
C PRO A 250 0.98 20.10 21.58
N ILE A 251 0.99 20.74 20.41
CA ILE A 251 -0.22 21.35 19.84
C ILE A 251 -1.18 20.27 19.36
N TRP A 252 -0.68 19.23 18.68
CA TRP A 252 -1.51 18.17 18.15
C TRP A 252 -2.26 17.43 19.25
N ILE A 253 -1.51 16.91 20.24
CA ILE A 253 -2.04 16.14 21.35
C ILE A 253 -3.05 16.98 22.12
N GLY A 254 -2.68 18.21 22.52
CA GLY A 254 -3.56 19.09 23.27
C GLY A 254 -4.85 19.44 22.52
N ALA A 255 -4.76 19.71 21.21
CA ALA A 255 -5.93 20.04 20.39
C ALA A 255 -6.90 18.87 20.25
N VAL A 256 -6.42 17.63 20.11
CA VAL A 256 -7.28 16.45 19.95
C VAL A 256 -7.90 16.04 21.28
N VAL A 257 -7.10 15.95 22.35
CA VAL A 257 -7.60 15.63 23.70
C VAL A 257 -8.65 16.66 24.14
N GLY A 258 -8.37 17.95 23.90
CA GLY A 258 -9.34 19.00 24.21
C GLY A 258 -10.63 18.91 23.40
N LYS A 259 -10.60 18.39 22.16
CA LYS A 259 -11.83 18.13 21.37
C LYS A 259 -12.62 16.95 21.92
N GLN A 260 -11.96 15.88 22.35
CA GLN A 260 -12.60 14.70 22.94
C GLN A 260 -13.32 15.06 24.25
N ALA A 261 -12.65 15.79 25.15
CA ALA A 261 -13.22 16.23 26.42
C ALA A 261 -14.41 17.21 26.31
N ARG A 262 -14.62 17.83 25.14
CA ARG A 262 -15.80 18.69 24.88
C ARG A 262 -16.97 17.95 24.22
N ALA A 263 -16.72 16.74 23.72
CA ALA A 263 -17.73 15.91 23.09
C ALA A 263 -18.39 14.93 24.08
N GLU A 264 -17.74 14.73 25.24
CA GLU A 264 -18.25 14.05 26.44
C GLU A 264 -19.07 15.01 27.31
#